data_AF-A0A0B6YQJ9-F1
#
_entry.id   AF-A0A0B6YQJ9-F1
#
_cell.length_a   1.000
_cell.length_b   1.000
_cell.length_c   1.000
_cell.angle_alpha   90.00
_cell.angle_beta   90.00
_cell.angle_gamma   90.00
#
_symmetry.space_group_name_H-M   'P 1'
#
loop_
_entity.id
_entity.type
_entity.pdbx_description
1 polymer ?
#
loop_
_entity_poly.entity_id
_entity_poly.type
_entity_poly.pdbx_seq_one_letter_code
_entity_poly.pdbx_strand_id
1 'polypeptide(L)'
;GYDLIKEAFVKKGDFCSDRPTFFHDVASGIPAKGVIYASGDYWREQRSVSVGILRSFGMGQNSLAAKIVEEITYLTECLASLKGQRADIQNIIYISVSNVVCSILFGQR
;
A
#
# COMPACT_ATOMS: atom_id res chain seq x y z
N GLY A 1 -27.14 2.20 -8.75
CA GLY A 1 -25.95 1.65 -8.07
C GLY A 1 -24.96 2.75 -7.73
N TYR A 2 -24.32 3.32 -8.75
CA TYR A 2 -23.33 4.40 -8.62
C TYR A 2 -23.79 5.57 -7.73
N ASP A 3 -25.01 6.09 -7.93
CA ASP A 3 -25.50 7.25 -7.16
C ASP A 3 -25.54 6.98 -5.65
N LEU A 4 -25.91 5.77 -5.25
CA LEU A 4 -25.93 5.36 -3.85
C LEU A 4 -24.51 5.24 -3.27
N ILE A 5 -23.56 4.71 -4.05
CA ILE A 5 -22.15 4.62 -3.65
C ILE A 5 -21.56 6.04 -3.48
N LYS A 6 -21.85 6.95 -4.42
CA LYS A 6 -21.41 8.34 -4.35
C LYS A 6 -22.05 9.08 -3.16
N GLU A 7 -23.34 8.84 -2.92
CA GLU A 7 -24.03 9.40 -1.76
C GLU A 7 -23.39 8.95 -0.45
N ALA A 8 -23.13 7.65 -0.28
CA ALA A 8 -22.54 7.09 0.93
C ALA A 8 -21.08 7.52 1.15
N PHE A 9 -20.20 7.32 0.15
CA PHE A 9 -18.75 7.46 0.34
C PHE A 9 -18.20 8.86 0.05
N VAL A 10 -18.95 9.72 -0.64
CA VAL A 10 -18.51 11.08 -0.97
C VAL A 10 -19.31 12.12 -0.20
N LYS A 11 -20.64 12.14 -0.37
CA LYS A 11 -21.48 13.16 0.28
C LYS A 11 -21.67 12.92 1.77
N LYS A 12 -21.76 11.65 2.18
CA LYS A 12 -21.87 11.22 3.59
C LYS A 12 -20.60 10.50 4.07
N GLY A 13 -19.45 10.82 3.46
CA GLY A 13 -18.19 10.11 3.69
C GLY A 13 -17.80 10.01 5.16
N ASP A 14 -17.98 11.08 5.94
CA ASP A 14 -17.69 11.09 7.38
C ASP A 14 -18.59 10.15 8.20
N PHE A 15 -19.84 9.94 7.77
CA PHE A 15 -20.74 8.99 8.43
C PHE A 15 -20.39 7.54 8.06
N CYS A 16 -19.87 7.32 6.85
CA CYS A 16 -19.48 6.00 6.36
C CYS A 16 -17.97 5.73 6.48
N SER A 17 -17.23 6.51 7.29
CA SER A 17 -15.76 6.45 7.32
C SER A 17 -15.18 5.38 8.24
N ASP A 18 -15.98 4.77 9.11
CA ASP A 18 -15.52 3.78 10.08
C ASP A 18 -15.23 2.42 9.43
N ARG A 19 -14.50 1.58 10.15
CA ARG A 19 -14.09 0.23 9.72
C ARG A 19 -14.87 -0.82 10.50
N PRO A 20 -15.47 -1.82 9.83
CA PRO A 20 -16.03 -2.96 10.53
C PRO A 20 -14.91 -3.78 11.19
N THR A 21 -15.23 -4.45 12.29
CA THR A 21 -14.31 -5.43 12.89
C THR A 21 -14.05 -6.56 11.91
N PHE A 22 -12.79 -6.78 11.59
CA PHE A 22 -12.37 -7.84 10.67
C PHE A 22 -11.61 -8.92 11.44
N PHE A 23 -11.78 -10.19 11.08
CA PHE A 23 -11.12 -11.30 11.81
C PHE A 23 -9.60 -11.10 11.90
N HIS A 24 -8.96 -10.68 10.81
CA HIS A 24 -7.52 -10.43 10.78
C HIS A 24 -7.10 -9.27 11.70
N ASP A 25 -7.95 -8.26 11.90
CA ASP A 25 -7.67 -7.16 12.83
C ASP A 25 -7.59 -7.69 14.27
N VAL A 26 -8.56 -8.51 14.66
CA VAL A 26 -8.59 -9.13 16.00
C VAL A 26 -7.46 -10.16 16.17
N ALA A 27 -7.23 -11.00 15.17
CA ALA A 27 -6.22 -12.06 15.22
C ALA A 27 -4.78 -11.52 15.30
N SER A 28 -4.54 -10.28 14.88
CA SER A 28 -3.23 -9.63 14.99
C SER A 28 -2.80 -9.33 16.43
N GLY A 29 -3.72 -9.40 17.40
CA GLY A 29 -3.47 -9.02 18.80
C GLY A 29 -3.42 -7.50 19.03
N ILE A 30 -3.58 -6.68 17.99
CA ILE A 30 -3.55 -5.22 18.07
C ILE A 30 -4.73 -4.63 17.27
N PRO A 31 -5.99 -4.87 17.70
CA PRO A 31 -7.17 -4.48 16.94
C PRO A 31 -7.34 -2.96 16.83
N ALA A 32 -7.99 -2.52 15.75
CA ALA A 32 -8.35 -1.14 15.48
C ALA A 32 -7.16 -0.15 15.50
N LYS A 33 -5.98 -0.58 15.04
CA LYS A 33 -4.78 0.27 14.93
C LYS A 33 -4.36 0.51 13.48
N GLY A 34 -3.41 1.44 13.32
CA GLY A 34 -2.86 1.83 12.02
C GLY A 34 -3.85 2.58 11.13
N VAL A 35 -3.68 2.45 9.81
CA VAL A 35 -4.47 3.19 8.81
C VAL A 35 -5.60 2.34 8.20
N ILE A 36 -5.46 1.02 8.19
CA ILE A 36 -6.40 0.10 7.53
C ILE A 36 -7.61 -0.19 8.42
N TYR A 37 -7.39 -0.50 9.70
CA TYR A 37 -8.43 -1.02 10.60
C TYR A 37 -8.92 -0.01 11.65
N ALA A 38 -8.16 1.05 11.92
CA ALA A 38 -8.60 2.09 12.86
C ALA A 38 -9.77 2.94 12.32
N SER A 39 -10.51 3.55 13.25
CA SER A 39 -11.60 4.50 12.99
C SER A 39 -11.47 5.76 13.85
N GLY A 40 -12.30 6.77 13.60
CA GLY A 40 -12.31 8.02 14.37
C GLY A 40 -11.03 8.87 14.22
N ASP A 41 -10.74 9.67 15.24
CA ASP A 41 -9.67 10.68 15.17
C ASP A 41 -8.27 10.06 15.11
N TYR A 42 -8.05 8.93 15.78
CA TYR A 42 -6.80 8.19 15.69
C TYR A 42 -6.49 7.77 14.24
N TRP A 43 -7.49 7.30 13.49
CA TRP A 43 -7.31 7.00 12.07
C TRP A 43 -7.02 8.25 11.24
N ARG A 44 -7.72 9.36 11.49
CA ARG A 44 -7.51 10.63 10.76
C ARG A 44 -6.08 11.14 10.92
N GLU A 45 -5.55 11.13 12.14
CA GLU A 45 -4.18 11.56 12.42
C GLU A 45 -3.15 10.67 11.73
N GLN A 46 -3.23 9.34 11.93
CA GLN A 46 -2.32 8.37 11.32
C GLN A 46 -2.32 8.50 9.80
N ARG A 47 -3.50 8.56 9.19
CA ARG A 47 -3.66 8.68 7.74
C ARG A 47 -3.07 10.00 7.23
N SER A 48 -3.30 11.12 7.92
CA SER A 48 -2.78 12.43 7.53
C SER A 48 -1.24 12.41 7.48
N VAL A 49 -0.62 11.89 8.55
CA VAL A 49 0.84 11.77 8.65
C VAL A 49 1.39 10.83 7.57
N SER A 50 0.81 9.62 7.41
CA SER A 50 1.28 8.66 6.40
C SER A 50 1.19 9.22 4.99
N VAL A 51 0.09 9.89 4.63
CA VAL A 51 -0.05 10.52 3.30
C VAL A 51 0.92 11.68 3.12
N GLY A 52 1.19 12.46 4.17
CA GLY A 52 2.21 13.51 4.15
C GLY A 52 3.60 12.95 3.82
N ILE A 53 4.00 11.87 4.51
CA ILE A 53 5.28 11.17 4.26
C ILE A 53 5.31 10.59 2.83
N LEU A 54 4.26 9.92 2.37
CA LEU A 54 4.24 9.35 1.02
C LEU A 54 4.33 10.43 -0.07
N ARG A 55 3.74 11.62 0.16
CA ARG A 55 3.84 12.75 -0.77
C ARG A 55 5.25 13.34 -0.79
N SER A 56 5.96 13.38 0.33
CA SER A 56 7.32 13.93 0.37
C SER A 56 8.31 13.11 -0.46
N PHE A 57 8.07 11.81 -0.65
CA PHE A 57 8.87 10.98 -1.58
C PHE A 57 8.68 11.35 -3.06
N GLY A 58 7.54 11.95 -3.43
CA GLY A 58 7.25 12.40 -4.79
C GLY A 58 7.59 13.87 -5.05
N MET A 59 7.43 14.73 -4.05
CA MET A 59 7.63 16.18 -4.19
C MET A 59 9.11 16.56 -4.04
N GLY A 60 9.83 16.61 -5.17
CA GLY A 60 11.19 17.18 -5.28
C GLY A 60 12.36 16.19 -5.18
N GLN A 61 12.18 15.03 -4.55
CA GLN A 61 13.22 13.99 -4.48
C GLN A 61 13.04 12.85 -5.49
N ASN A 62 11.81 12.65 -6.00
CA ASN A 62 11.42 11.54 -6.89
C ASN A 62 11.92 10.15 -6.43
N SER A 63 12.09 9.97 -5.11
CA SER A 63 12.76 8.81 -4.52
C SER A 63 11.92 7.55 -4.66
N LEU A 64 10.59 7.67 -4.57
CA LEU A 64 9.67 6.57 -4.83
C LEU A 64 9.79 6.05 -6.26
N ALA A 65 9.79 6.94 -7.25
CA ALA A 65 9.92 6.53 -8.65
C ALA A 65 11.30 5.90 -8.92
N ALA A 66 12.36 6.45 -8.33
CA ALA A 66 13.70 5.87 -8.43
C ALA A 66 13.73 4.43 -7.89
N LYS A 67 13.11 4.17 -6.74
CA LYS A 67 12.99 2.81 -6.18
C LYS A 67 12.16 1.87 -7.03
N ILE A 68 11.10 2.35 -7.66
CA ILE A 68 10.31 1.55 -8.60
C ILE A 68 11.13 1.19 -9.85
N VAL A 69 11.84 2.15 -10.43
CA VAL A 69 12.70 1.93 -11.61
C VAL A 69 13.85 0.97 -11.28
N GLU A 70 14.45 1.12 -10.11
CA GLU A 70 15.45 0.19 -9.59
C GLU A 70 14.88 -1.24 -9.51
N GLU A 71 13.70 -1.42 -8.90
CA GLU A 71 13.06 -2.74 -8.81
C GLU A 71 12.68 -3.32 -10.18
N ILE A 72 12.21 -2.49 -11.11
CA ILE A 72 11.88 -2.93 -12.48
C ILE A 72 13.12 -3.52 -13.16
N THR A 73 14.29 -2.93 -12.96
CA THR A 73 15.54 -3.45 -13.52
C THR A 73 15.77 -4.89 -13.04
N TYR A 74 15.70 -5.11 -11.72
CA TYR A 74 15.83 -6.46 -11.14
C TYR A 74 14.73 -7.42 -11.59
N LEU A 75 13.48 -6.95 -11.70
CA LEU A 75 12.37 -7.75 -12.19
C LEU A 75 12.61 -8.23 -13.63
N THR A 76 13.07 -7.34 -14.51
CA THR A 76 13.36 -7.70 -15.91
C THR A 76 14.52 -8.68 -16.02
N GLU A 77 15.58 -8.51 -15.23
CA GLU A 77 16.69 -9.46 -15.15
C GLU A 77 16.21 -10.83 -14.65
N CYS A 78 15.37 -10.86 -13.61
CA CYS A 78 14.78 -12.09 -13.09
C CYS A 78 13.96 -12.80 -14.18
N LEU A 79 13.09 -12.08 -14.90
CA LEU A 79 12.29 -12.65 -15.98
C LEU A 79 13.15 -13.16 -17.15
N ALA A 80 14.19 -12.42 -17.54
CA ALA A 80 15.13 -12.84 -18.58
C ALA A 80 15.89 -14.12 -18.17
N SER A 81 16.23 -14.25 -16.89
CA SER A 81 16.94 -15.42 -16.36
C SER A 81 16.13 -16.73 -16.45
N LEU A 82 14.79 -16.64 -16.54
CA LEU A 82 13.91 -17.80 -16.71
C LEU A 82 14.11 -18.52 -18.05
N LYS A 83 14.64 -17.83 -19.07
CA LYS A 83 14.91 -18.42 -20.42
C LYS A 83 13.71 -19.20 -20.98
N GLY A 84 12.49 -18.70 -20.77
CA GLY A 84 11.25 -19.32 -21.24
C GLY A 84 10.75 -20.52 -20.42
N GLN A 85 11.40 -20.84 -19.29
CA GLN A 85 10.92 -21.86 -18.36
C GLN A 85 9.64 -21.42 -17.66
N ARG A 86 8.83 -22.40 -17.25
CA ARG A 86 7.61 -22.15 -16.47
C ARG A 86 8.00 -21.58 -15.11
N ALA A 87 7.40 -20.45 -14.76
CA ALA A 87 7.55 -19.82 -13.46
C ALA A 87 6.22 -19.21 -13.00
N ASP A 88 6.08 -19.03 -11.69
CA ASP A 88 4.98 -18.28 -11.12
C ASP A 88 5.25 -16.77 -11.22
N ILE A 89 4.78 -16.18 -12.31
CA ILE A 89 4.95 -14.75 -12.59
C ILE A 89 4.20 -13.89 -11.56
N GLN A 90 3.08 -14.37 -11.04
CA GLN A 90 2.31 -13.64 -10.04
C GLN A 90 3.12 -13.49 -8.75
N ASN A 91 3.76 -14.56 -8.30
CA ASN A 91 4.64 -14.51 -7.13
C ASN A 91 5.85 -13.58 -7.35
N ILE A 92 6.50 -13.64 -8.53
CA ILE A 92 7.62 -12.76 -8.85
C ILE A 92 7.20 -11.28 -8.77
N ILE A 93 6.03 -10.93 -9.31
CA ILE A 93 5.50 -9.56 -9.23
C ILE A 93 5.21 -9.16 -7.78
N TYR A 94 4.62 -10.04 -6.97
CA TYR A 94 4.36 -9.74 -5.56
C TYR A 94 5.65 -9.49 -4.76
N ILE A 95 6.69 -10.27 -5.01
CA ILE A 95 8.00 -10.06 -4.41
C ILE A 95 8.54 -8.69 -4.82
N SER A 96 8.47 -8.32 -6.10
CA SER A 96 8.94 -7.02 -6.56
C SER A 96 8.18 -5.85 -5.94
N VAL A 97 6.85 -5.91 -5.85
CA VAL A 97 6.06 -4.87 -5.16
C VAL A 97 6.46 -4.78 -3.69
N SER A 98 6.70 -5.93 -3.03
CA SER A 98 7.14 -5.97 -1.64
C SER A 98 8.52 -5.35 -1.45
N ASN A 99 9.47 -5.61 -2.36
CA ASN A 99 10.81 -5.03 -2.32
C ASN A 99 10.77 -3.49 -2.43
N VAL A 100 9.87 -2.92 -3.23
CA VAL A 100 9.68 -1.45 -3.29
C VAL A 100 9.24 -0.93 -1.92
N VAL A 101 8.27 -1.60 -1.28
CA VAL A 101 7.79 -1.24 0.05
C VAL A 101 8.89 -1.38 1.11
N CYS A 102 9.63 -2.50 1.11
CA CYS A 102 10.78 -2.73 1.98
C CYS A 102 11.85 -1.66 1.80
N SER A 103 12.16 -1.29 0.55
CA SER A 103 13.17 -0.27 0.28
C SER A 103 12.79 1.10 0.81
N ILE A 104 11.50 1.44 0.81
CA ILE A 104 10.99 2.70 1.39
C ILE A 104 11.02 2.65 2.93
N LEU A 105 10.63 1.53 3.53
CA LEU A 105 10.48 1.40 4.98
C LEU A 105 11.82 1.14 5.69
N PHE A 106 12.67 0.30 5.12
CA PHE A 106 13.89 -0.22 5.71
C PHE A 106 15.16 0.23 4.98
N GLY A 107 15.03 0.90 3.83
CA GLY A 107 16.17 1.32 3.01
C GLY A 107 16.80 0.20 2.18
N GLN A 108 16.29 -1.03 2.29
CA GLN A 108 16.81 -2.24 1.65
C GLN A 108 15.68 -3.10 1.10
N ARG A 109 15.99 -3.91 0.08
CA ARG A 109 15.04 -4.84 -0.54
C ARG A 109 14.78 -6.03 0.38
#